data_AF-A0A8D0QT63-F1
#
_entry.id   AF-A0A8D0QT63-F1
#
_cell.length_a   1.000
_cell.length_b   1.000
_cell.length_c   1.000
_cell.angle_alpha   90.00
_cell.angle_beta   90.00
_cell.angle_gamma   90.00
#
_symmetry.space_group_name_H-M   'P 1'
#
loop_
_entity.id
_entity.type
_entity.pdbx_description
1 polymer ?
#
loop_
_entity_poly.entity_id
_entity_poly.type
_entity_poly.pdbx_seq_one_letter_code
_entity_poly.pdbx_strand_id
1 'polypeptide(L)'
;MAVPPSAPLPCSPFYLRRQAPCPQCSWGMEEKAAAGAGCREPPGPPRAAAVPCFGISVDHNDILPGALRLIRELRPHWKPEQVRTKRFTDGITNKLVACYVDEDMRDCVLVRVYGERTELLVDRENEVRNFQLLRAHGCAPKLYCTFQNGLCYEYMQGMALGPEHIREPRLFRLIALEMAKIHTIHANGSLPKPILWHKIHNYFTLVKNEINPSLSADVPKVEVLEQELAWLKEHLSQLDSPVVFCHNDLLCKNIIYDSTKGHVRFIDYEYAGYNYQAFDIGNHFNEFAGVNEVDYCLYPSRETQLQWLRYYLQAQKGMAVTPREVERLYVQINKFALVRSDPIQPVFQGEASSIGLGDAKVTSFPLPLLPICLARPILQGSVLLWGLHPRTRWERGQVGVPGEGSAPAASPWDAAGDHILLWRG
;
A
#
# COMPACT_ATOMS: atom_id res chain seq x y z
N MET A 1 -66.28 -11.43 -6.82
CA MET A 1 -65.97 -10.77 -5.54
C MET A 1 -64.46 -10.54 -5.53
N ALA A 2 -63.99 -9.41 -6.08
CA ALA A 2 -63.82 -8.12 -5.39
C ALA A 2 -62.63 -8.14 -4.41
N VAL A 3 -61.48 -7.71 -4.91
CA VAL A 3 -60.30 -7.29 -4.13
C VAL A 3 -60.55 -5.89 -3.57
N PRO A 4 -60.19 -5.62 -2.30
CA PRO A 4 -59.90 -4.26 -1.85
C PRO A 4 -58.45 -4.11 -1.30
N PRO A 5 -57.95 -2.88 -1.16
CA PRO A 5 -56.62 -2.50 -1.61
C PRO A 5 -55.57 -2.28 -0.51
N SER A 6 -54.32 -2.21 -0.96
CA SER A 6 -53.12 -1.79 -0.23
C SER A 6 -53.12 -0.29 0.07
N ALA A 7 -52.57 0.07 1.24
CA ALA A 7 -52.24 1.45 1.65
C ALA A 7 -51.08 1.41 2.68
N PRO A 8 -50.37 2.52 2.95
CA PRO A 8 -49.26 3.00 2.14
C PRO A 8 -47.94 3.12 2.94
N LEU A 9 -46.80 3.00 2.26
CA LEU A 9 -45.49 3.42 2.78
C LEU A 9 -45.35 4.95 2.66
N PRO A 10 -44.71 5.63 3.62
CA PRO A 10 -44.57 7.09 3.60
C PRO A 10 -43.51 7.56 2.57
N CYS A 11 -43.95 8.37 1.60
CA CYS A 11 -43.13 9.33 0.84
C CYS A 11 -43.02 10.62 1.67
N SER A 12 -41.89 11.35 1.79
CA SER A 12 -41.18 12.20 0.82
C SER A 12 -40.41 13.28 1.65
N PRO A 13 -39.65 14.27 1.11
CA PRO A 13 -38.89 14.38 -0.15
C PRO A 13 -37.41 14.74 0.10
N PHE A 14 -36.50 14.44 -0.83
CA PHE A 14 -35.58 15.47 -1.35
C PHE A 14 -35.10 15.06 -2.74
N TYR A 15 -35.72 15.68 -3.73
CA TYR A 15 -35.25 15.76 -5.10
C TYR A 15 -33.96 16.57 -5.16
N LEU A 16 -32.90 16.05 -5.76
CA LEU A 16 -31.95 16.88 -6.50
C LEU A 16 -31.66 16.24 -7.86
N ARG A 17 -31.80 17.08 -8.88
CA ARG A 17 -31.80 16.79 -10.30
C ARG A 17 -30.47 16.23 -10.78
N ARG A 18 -30.57 15.33 -11.77
CA ARG A 18 -29.49 15.05 -12.74
C ARG A 18 -29.08 16.36 -13.42
N GLN A 19 -27.79 16.67 -13.40
CA GLN A 19 -27.16 17.54 -14.39
C GLN A 19 -26.23 16.69 -15.27
N ALA A 20 -26.33 16.89 -16.57
CA ALA A 20 -25.47 16.33 -17.60
C ALA A 20 -24.03 16.92 -17.50
N PRO A 21 -23.01 16.26 -18.08
CA PRO A 21 -21.61 16.60 -17.82
C PRO A 21 -21.19 17.90 -18.51
N CYS A 22 -20.46 18.75 -17.77
CA CYS A 22 -19.81 19.95 -18.30
C CYS A 22 -18.49 19.58 -18.98
N PRO A 23 -18.23 20.01 -20.23
CA PRO A 23 -16.98 19.76 -20.93
C PRO A 23 -16.01 20.91 -20.66
N GLN A 24 -15.36 20.93 -19.50
CA GLN A 24 -14.13 21.68 -19.27
C GLN A 24 -13.57 21.38 -17.87
N CYS A 25 -12.47 20.61 -17.85
CA CYS A 25 -11.62 20.43 -16.68
C CYS A 25 -11.09 21.78 -16.19
N SER A 26 -11.22 22.04 -14.88
CA SER A 26 -10.35 22.97 -14.16
C SER A 26 -10.08 22.41 -12.77
N TRP A 27 -8.80 22.13 -12.51
CA TRP A 27 -8.28 21.79 -11.19
C TRP A 27 -8.30 23.07 -10.34
N GLY A 28 -9.29 23.18 -9.45
CA GLY A 28 -9.43 24.29 -8.50
C GLY A 28 -9.14 23.84 -7.08
N MET A 29 -8.12 24.42 -6.47
CA MET A 29 -7.87 24.39 -5.03
C MET A 29 -9.05 25.04 -4.30
N GLU A 30 -9.71 24.33 -3.38
CA GLU A 30 -10.54 24.95 -2.35
C GLU A 30 -10.39 24.19 -1.03
N GLU A 31 -9.49 24.67 -0.18
CA GLU A 31 -9.55 24.43 1.25
C GLU A 31 -8.99 25.65 2.00
N LYS A 32 -9.85 26.66 2.24
CA LYS A 32 -9.71 27.55 3.40
C LYS A 32 -11.07 28.14 3.83
N ALA A 33 -11.27 28.03 5.14
CA ALA A 33 -12.07 28.87 6.03
C ALA A 33 -13.61 28.73 6.02
N ALA A 34 -14.12 28.11 7.07
CA ALA A 34 -15.25 28.66 7.83
C ALA A 34 -15.12 28.27 9.31
N ALA A 35 -14.70 29.22 10.13
CA ALA A 35 -14.83 29.17 11.57
C ALA A 35 -16.11 29.89 11.98
N GLY A 36 -16.88 29.31 12.90
CA GLY A 36 -17.88 30.03 13.70
C GLY A 36 -19.29 29.44 13.69
N ALA A 37 -19.59 28.57 14.66
CA ALA A 37 -20.82 28.58 15.47
C ALA A 37 -20.75 27.45 16.50
N GLY A 38 -20.86 27.80 17.78
CA GLY A 38 -20.73 26.86 18.89
C GLY A 38 -21.84 25.81 18.92
N CYS A 39 -21.45 24.55 18.90
CA CYS A 39 -22.23 23.41 19.38
C CYS A 39 -21.31 22.59 20.27
N ARG A 40 -21.72 22.32 21.51
CA ARG A 40 -20.94 21.47 22.43
C ARG A 40 -20.95 20.04 21.90
N GLU A 41 -19.82 19.62 21.34
CA GLU A 41 -19.60 18.22 20.98
C GLU A 41 -19.54 17.34 22.24
N PRO A 42 -20.07 16.11 22.19
CA PRO A 42 -19.87 15.14 23.27
C PRO A 42 -18.39 14.83 23.43
N PRO A 43 -17.91 14.42 24.63
CA PRO A 43 -16.49 14.18 24.85
C PRO A 43 -16.01 13.07 23.90
N GLY A 44 -15.20 13.47 22.93
CA GLY A 44 -14.48 12.55 22.07
C GLY A 44 -13.53 11.66 22.88
N PRO A 45 -13.00 10.57 22.27
CA PRO A 45 -12.05 9.70 22.93
C PRO A 45 -10.87 10.52 23.50
N PRO A 46 -10.25 10.08 24.61
CA PRO A 46 -9.19 10.83 25.27
C PRO A 46 -8.12 11.20 24.23
N ARG A 47 -7.84 12.51 24.11
CA ARG A 47 -6.76 13.02 23.26
C ARG A 47 -5.51 12.20 23.58
N ALA A 48 -4.99 11.49 22.58
CA ALA A 48 -3.73 10.77 22.71
C ALA A 48 -2.70 11.73 23.28
N ALA A 49 -2.00 11.33 24.35
CA ALA A 49 -0.95 12.14 24.94
C ALA A 49 0.04 12.55 23.84
N ALA A 50 0.44 13.82 23.83
CA ALA A 50 1.39 14.32 22.84
C ALA A 50 2.69 13.50 22.95
N VAL A 51 3.17 12.96 21.83
CA VAL A 51 4.45 12.25 21.78
C VAL A 51 5.56 13.26 22.06
N PRO A 52 6.48 12.98 23.00
CA PRO A 52 7.63 13.85 23.24
C PRO A 52 8.41 14.11 21.96
N CYS A 53 8.75 15.37 21.69
CA CYS A 53 9.56 15.76 20.53
C CYS A 53 10.87 16.38 21.02
N PHE A 54 12.00 15.81 20.63
CA PHE A 54 13.32 16.33 20.98
C PHE A 54 13.91 17.14 19.83
N GLY A 55 14.46 18.31 20.14
CA GLY A 55 15.20 19.16 19.20
C GLY A 55 16.59 18.61 18.84
N ILE A 56 16.76 17.29 18.78
CA ILE A 56 18.01 16.61 18.46
C ILE A 56 17.96 16.20 17.00
N SER A 57 19.03 16.51 16.26
CA SER A 57 19.31 15.92 14.94
C SER A 57 20.38 14.85 15.08
N VAL A 58 20.20 13.74 14.36
CA VAL A 58 21.14 12.61 14.30
C VAL A 58 21.84 12.64 12.95
N ASP A 59 23.18 12.55 12.94
CA ASP A 59 23.95 12.47 11.70
C ASP A 59 23.63 11.18 10.94
N HIS A 60 23.28 11.30 9.65
CA HIS A 60 23.02 10.16 8.78
C HIS A 60 24.25 9.26 8.62
N ASN A 61 25.46 9.81 8.54
CA ASN A 61 26.69 9.05 8.31
C ASN A 61 27.17 8.33 9.57
N ASP A 62 26.94 8.93 10.74
CA ASP A 62 27.21 8.29 12.02
C ASP A 62 26.06 8.48 13.02
N ILE A 63 25.14 7.50 13.02
CA ILE A 63 23.93 7.55 13.83
C ILE A 63 24.19 7.34 15.34
N LEU A 64 25.33 6.75 15.72
CA LEU A 64 25.55 6.28 17.11
C LEU A 64 25.64 7.41 18.14
N PRO A 65 26.42 8.50 17.92
CA PRO A 65 26.48 9.59 18.88
C PRO A 65 25.12 10.26 19.12
N GLY A 66 24.35 10.46 18.05
CA GLY A 66 23.00 11.02 18.13
C GLY A 66 22.01 10.09 18.84
N ALA A 67 22.06 8.80 18.52
CA ALA A 67 21.25 7.78 19.20
C ALA A 67 21.54 7.75 20.71
N LEU A 68 22.81 7.72 21.12
CA LEU A 68 23.17 7.71 22.56
C LEU A 68 22.73 8.97 23.29
N ARG A 69 22.71 10.13 22.63
CA ARG A 69 22.12 11.36 23.21
C ARG A 69 20.62 11.21 23.44
N LEU A 70 19.89 10.66 22.47
CA LEU A 70 18.45 10.37 22.63
C LEU A 70 18.18 9.39 23.77
N ILE A 71 19.00 8.35 23.90
CA ILE A 71 18.86 7.36 24.99
C ILE A 71 19.06 8.00 26.37
N ARG A 72 19.98 8.97 26.53
CA ARG A 72 20.15 9.68 27.81
C ARG A 72 18.88 10.44 28.22
N GLU A 73 18.15 11.02 27.27
CA GLU A 73 16.86 11.69 27.52
C GLU A 73 15.74 10.67 27.83
N LEU A 74 15.67 9.57 27.07
CA LEU A 74 14.61 8.57 27.18
C LEU A 74 14.75 7.60 28.35
N ARG A 75 15.99 7.35 28.78
CA ARG A 75 16.38 6.39 29.81
C ARG A 75 17.53 6.97 30.65
N PRO A 76 17.26 8.01 31.47
CA PRO A 76 18.30 8.67 32.27
C PRO A 76 18.94 7.74 33.32
N HIS A 77 18.31 6.61 33.63
CA HIS A 77 18.82 5.61 34.56
C HIS A 77 19.81 4.62 33.91
N TRP A 78 19.91 4.59 32.58
CA TRP A 78 20.88 3.72 31.89
C TRP A 78 22.27 4.34 31.97
N LYS A 79 23.23 3.58 32.50
CA LYS A 79 24.64 4.00 32.53
C LYS A 79 25.19 3.95 31.11
N PRO A 80 25.81 5.02 30.58
CA PRO A 80 26.29 5.06 29.20
C PRO A 80 27.21 3.90 28.81
N GLU A 81 28.01 3.41 29.75
CA GLU A 81 28.98 2.32 29.55
C GLU A 81 28.31 0.95 29.41
N GLN A 82 27.05 0.82 29.85
CA GLN A 82 26.27 -0.42 29.78
C GLN A 82 25.38 -0.48 28.53
N VAL A 83 25.19 0.64 27.83
CA VAL A 83 24.35 0.68 26.64
C VAL A 83 25.04 -0.02 25.48
N ARG A 84 24.52 -1.18 25.12
CA ARG A 84 24.89 -1.92 23.91
C ARG A 84 24.08 -1.41 22.73
N THR A 85 24.66 -1.52 21.53
CA THR A 85 23.98 -1.12 20.30
C THR A 85 24.06 -2.20 19.23
N LYS A 86 23.01 -2.29 18.40
CA LYS A 86 22.97 -3.16 17.22
C LYS A 86 22.40 -2.39 16.04
N ARG A 87 23.17 -2.27 14.97
CA ARG A 87 22.72 -1.64 13.72
C ARG A 87 21.94 -2.68 12.90
N PHE A 88 20.84 -2.26 12.28
CA PHE A 88 20.11 -3.05 11.30
C PHE A 88 20.37 -2.48 9.91
N THR A 89 20.77 -3.33 8.98
CA THR A 89 21.15 -2.95 7.61
C THR A 89 20.13 -3.37 6.56
N ASP A 90 19.04 -4.03 6.97
CA ASP A 90 18.09 -4.66 6.04
C ASP A 90 17.01 -3.73 5.49
N GLY A 91 16.89 -2.52 6.06
CA GLY A 91 15.97 -1.48 5.60
C GLY A 91 16.54 -0.69 4.43
N ILE A 92 15.70 -0.37 3.45
CA ILE A 92 16.12 0.32 2.22
C ILE A 92 16.20 1.83 2.46
N THR A 93 15.16 2.42 3.07
CA THR A 93 15.01 3.87 3.22
C THR A 93 15.62 4.40 4.52
N ASN A 94 15.45 3.69 5.63
CA ASN A 94 15.67 4.20 6.97
C ASN A 94 16.89 3.56 7.64
N LYS A 95 17.69 4.36 8.36
CA LYS A 95 18.81 3.86 9.19
C LYS A 95 18.29 3.54 10.58
N LEU A 96 18.54 2.31 11.05
CA LEU A 96 17.97 1.80 12.30
C LEU A 96 19.05 1.28 13.24
N VAL A 97 19.02 1.72 14.50
CA VAL A 97 19.87 1.19 15.57
C VAL A 97 19.03 0.83 16.79
N ALA A 98 19.23 -0.38 17.31
CA ALA A 98 18.74 -0.78 18.62
C ALA A 98 19.74 -0.35 19.69
N CYS A 99 19.23 0.23 20.77
CA CYS A 99 19.95 0.50 22.00
C CYS A 99 19.32 -0.30 23.14
N TYR A 100 20.13 -1.02 23.92
CA TYR A 100 19.65 -1.89 25.00
C TYR A 100 20.75 -2.10 26.05
N VAL A 101 20.35 -2.43 27.28
CA VAL A 101 21.29 -2.77 28.37
C VAL A 101 21.31 -4.28 28.60
N ASP A 102 20.12 -4.89 28.68
CA ASP A 102 19.94 -6.31 28.95
C ASP A 102 19.96 -7.15 27.67
N GLU A 103 20.51 -8.36 27.76
CA GLU A 103 20.61 -9.28 26.61
C GLU A 103 19.25 -9.76 26.08
N ASP A 104 18.21 -9.71 26.92
CA ASP A 104 16.86 -10.10 26.53
C ASP A 104 16.13 -9.03 25.69
N MET A 105 16.75 -7.86 25.50
CA MET A 105 16.25 -6.73 24.70
C MET A 105 14.83 -6.26 25.07
N ARG A 106 14.32 -6.55 26.28
CA ARG A 106 12.93 -6.23 26.65
C ARG A 106 12.64 -4.73 26.74
N ASP A 107 13.59 -3.95 27.25
CA ASP A 107 13.49 -2.48 27.29
C ASP A 107 14.27 -1.83 26.14
N CYS A 108 14.46 -2.55 25.03
CA CYS A 108 15.20 -2.03 23.88
C CYS A 108 14.46 -0.86 23.22
N VAL A 109 15.24 0.17 22.89
CA VAL A 109 14.79 1.35 22.14
C VAL A 109 15.37 1.26 20.73
N LEU A 110 14.49 1.25 19.73
CA LEU A 110 14.86 1.45 18.35
C LEU A 110 14.92 2.95 18.04
N VAL A 111 16.05 3.40 17.53
CA VAL A 111 16.25 4.75 16.99
C VAL A 111 16.27 4.63 15.46
N ARG A 112 15.24 5.18 14.81
CA ARG A 112 15.11 5.20 13.35
C ARG A 112 15.33 6.62 12.84
N VAL A 113 16.33 6.79 12.00
CA VAL A 113 16.62 8.04 11.28
C VAL A 113 16.01 7.93 9.88
N TYR A 114 15.26 8.95 9.48
CA TYR A 114 14.62 8.99 8.17
C TYR A 114 15.66 8.97 7.05
N GLY A 115 15.36 8.30 5.93
CA GLY A 115 16.20 8.36 4.73
C GLY A 115 16.34 9.78 4.17
N GLU A 116 17.46 10.06 3.50
CA GLU A 116 17.65 11.35 2.82
C GLU A 116 16.59 11.54 1.72
N ARG A 117 16.02 12.75 1.63
CA ARG A 117 15.02 13.17 0.62
C ARG A 117 13.70 12.40 0.65
N THR A 118 13.45 11.62 1.69
CA THR A 118 12.20 10.86 1.85
C THR A 118 11.00 11.75 2.20
N GLU A 119 11.23 12.97 2.69
CA GLU A 119 10.22 13.99 2.95
C GLU A 119 9.44 14.43 1.70
N LEU A 120 9.99 14.19 0.49
CA LEU A 120 9.28 14.42 -0.77
C LEU A 120 8.13 13.43 -0.97
N LEU A 121 8.18 12.28 -0.30
CA LEU A 121 7.27 11.16 -0.48
C LEU A 121 6.44 10.86 0.77
N VAL A 122 6.94 11.26 1.94
CA VAL A 122 6.36 10.90 3.24
C VAL A 122 6.09 12.14 4.07
N ASP A 123 4.81 12.32 4.42
CA ASP A 123 4.37 13.29 5.42
C ASP A 123 4.66 12.76 6.83
N ARG A 124 5.65 13.36 7.50
CA ARG A 124 6.11 12.95 8.83
C ARG A 124 5.11 13.22 9.94
N GLU A 125 4.27 14.25 9.79
CA GLU A 125 3.21 14.48 10.77
C GLU A 125 2.12 13.40 10.65
N ASN A 126 1.73 13.07 9.42
CA ASN A 126 0.76 12.02 9.16
C ASN A 126 1.28 10.65 9.61
N GLU A 127 2.56 10.36 9.38
CA GLU A 127 3.23 9.16 9.88
C GLU A 127 3.09 9.03 11.41
N VAL A 128 3.41 10.07 12.17
CA VAL A 128 3.29 10.06 13.64
C VAL A 128 1.83 9.86 14.08
N ARG A 129 0.88 10.55 13.44
CA ARG A 129 -0.55 10.39 13.74
C ARG A 129 -1.02 8.96 13.48
N ASN A 130 -0.63 8.37 12.35
CA ASN A 130 -0.96 7.00 11.98
C ASN A 130 -0.33 5.98 12.93
N PHE A 131 0.92 6.20 13.34
CA PHE A 131 1.60 5.37 14.32
C PHE A 131 0.84 5.37 15.67
N GLN A 132 0.44 6.55 16.15
CA GLN A 132 -0.35 6.67 17.37
C GLN A 132 -1.73 6.00 17.25
N LEU A 133 -2.39 6.12 16.09
CA LEU A 133 -3.67 5.47 15.82
C LEU A 133 -3.55 3.95 15.86
N LEU A 134 -2.54 3.40 15.18
CA LEU A 134 -2.23 1.96 15.22
C LEU A 134 -1.89 1.50 16.63
N ARG A 135 -1.17 2.31 17.41
CA ARG A 135 -0.85 1.99 18.81
C ARG A 135 -2.11 1.94 19.67
N ALA A 136 -3.05 2.86 19.49
CA ALA A 136 -4.32 2.88 20.22
C ALA A 136 -5.15 1.60 19.98
N HIS A 137 -4.97 0.95 18.82
CA HIS A 137 -5.62 -0.32 18.46
C HIS A 137 -4.72 -1.55 18.71
N GLY A 138 -3.57 -1.37 19.37
CA GLY A 138 -2.62 -2.43 19.68
C GLY A 138 -2.01 -3.10 18.44
N CYS A 139 -1.92 -2.37 17.32
CA CYS A 139 -1.31 -2.83 16.07
C CYS A 139 0.15 -2.35 15.93
N ALA A 140 0.52 -1.23 16.57
CA ALA A 140 1.88 -0.70 16.58
C ALA A 140 2.57 -0.83 17.96
N PRO A 141 3.92 -0.91 17.99
CA PRO A 141 4.70 -0.83 19.22
C PRO A 141 4.56 0.54 19.88
N LYS A 142 5.08 0.70 21.10
CA LYS A 142 5.10 1.99 21.78
C LYS A 142 6.03 2.98 21.05
N LEU A 143 5.50 4.13 20.64
CA LEU A 143 6.29 5.27 20.19
C LEU A 143 6.80 6.03 21.42
N TYR A 144 8.11 6.11 21.60
CA TYR A 144 8.73 6.76 22.77
C TYR A 144 8.87 8.27 22.56
N CYS A 145 9.39 8.69 21.41
CA CYS A 145 9.54 10.10 21.06
C CYS A 145 9.69 10.28 19.55
N THR A 146 9.57 11.52 19.10
CA THR A 146 10.06 12.01 17.81
C THR A 146 11.28 12.88 18.03
N PHE A 147 12.08 13.07 16.97
CA PHE A 147 13.19 14.03 16.95
C PHE A 147 13.29 14.65 15.55
N GLN A 148 14.21 15.61 15.34
CA GLN A 148 14.20 16.46 14.14
C GLN A 148 14.20 15.67 12.82
N ASN A 149 14.86 14.52 12.78
CA ASN A 149 14.99 13.68 11.59
C ASN A 149 14.70 12.19 11.86
N GLY A 150 13.79 11.88 12.79
CA GLY A 150 13.42 10.48 13.04
C GLY A 150 12.50 10.23 14.23
N LEU A 151 12.41 8.96 14.62
CA LEU A 151 11.54 8.45 15.68
C LEU A 151 12.30 7.46 16.58
N CYS A 152 11.93 7.41 17.86
CA CYS A 152 12.32 6.33 18.76
C CYS A 152 11.10 5.50 19.16
N TYR A 153 11.15 4.18 19.00
CA TYR A 153 10.02 3.28 19.33
C TYR A 153 10.50 1.95 19.91
N GLU A 154 9.56 1.20 20.48
CA GLU A 154 9.78 -0.11 21.10
C GLU A 154 10.21 -1.16 20.06
N TYR A 155 11.23 -1.95 20.42
CA TYR A 155 11.65 -3.11 19.64
C TYR A 155 10.60 -4.21 19.72
N MET A 156 10.22 -4.77 18.57
CA MET A 156 9.35 -5.93 18.53
C MET A 156 10.16 -7.21 18.40
N GLN A 157 10.05 -8.06 19.41
CA GLN A 157 10.68 -9.37 19.43
C GLN A 157 10.09 -10.26 18.33
N GLY A 158 10.95 -10.90 17.55
CA GLY A 158 10.54 -11.87 16.54
C GLY A 158 11.50 -11.94 15.37
N MET A 159 11.13 -12.78 14.40
CA MET A 159 11.84 -12.91 13.13
C MET A 159 11.12 -12.10 12.06
N ALA A 160 11.86 -11.28 11.31
CA ALA A 160 11.33 -10.69 10.07
C ALA A 160 11.15 -11.78 9.01
N LEU A 161 10.00 -11.80 8.34
CA LEU A 161 9.69 -12.84 7.37
C LEU A 161 10.38 -12.60 6.03
N GLY A 162 10.60 -13.71 5.31
CA GLY A 162 11.07 -13.74 3.92
C GLY A 162 10.01 -14.33 2.98
N PRO A 163 10.24 -14.31 1.65
CA PRO A 163 9.30 -14.82 0.64
C PRO A 163 8.87 -16.28 0.85
N GLU A 164 9.77 -17.12 1.37
CA GLU A 164 9.49 -18.51 1.72
C GLU A 164 8.50 -18.65 2.88
N HIS A 165 8.50 -17.71 3.82
CA HIS A 165 7.69 -17.75 5.02
C HIS A 165 6.22 -17.38 4.74
N ILE A 166 5.98 -16.38 3.88
CA ILE A 166 4.61 -15.92 3.59
C ILE A 166 3.76 -16.95 2.83
N ARG A 167 4.41 -17.98 2.27
CA ARG A 167 3.76 -19.13 1.61
C ARG A 167 3.37 -20.23 2.59
N GLU A 168 3.91 -20.23 3.81
CA GLU A 168 3.58 -21.23 4.83
C GLU A 168 2.12 -21.03 5.28
N PRO A 169 1.24 -22.05 5.16
CA PRO A 169 -0.19 -21.90 5.47
C PRO A 169 -0.50 -21.34 6.86
N ARG A 170 0.37 -21.65 7.85
CA ARG A 170 0.25 -21.14 9.21
C ARG A 170 0.51 -19.62 9.26
N LEU A 171 1.66 -19.16 8.75
CA LEU A 171 2.02 -17.74 8.78
C LEU A 171 1.12 -16.92 7.87
N PHE A 172 0.82 -17.43 6.68
CA PHE A 172 -0.17 -16.89 5.75
C PHE A 172 -1.51 -16.57 6.42
N ARG A 173 -2.04 -17.51 7.24
CA ARG A 173 -3.26 -17.28 8.01
C ARG A 173 -3.07 -16.16 9.03
N LEU A 174 -1.98 -16.17 9.80
CA LEU A 174 -1.71 -15.13 10.80
C LEU A 174 -1.62 -13.74 10.17
N ILE A 175 -1.01 -13.61 9.00
CA ILE A 175 -0.92 -12.36 8.23
C ILE A 175 -2.32 -11.87 7.84
N ALA A 176 -3.18 -12.77 7.36
CA ALA A 176 -4.58 -12.44 7.05
C ALA A 176 -5.33 -11.88 8.26
N LEU A 177 -5.13 -12.48 9.44
CA LEU A 177 -5.78 -12.03 10.68
C LEU A 177 -5.28 -10.65 11.13
N GLU A 178 -3.97 -10.41 11.10
CA GLU A 178 -3.42 -9.12 11.54
C GLU A 178 -3.76 -8.00 10.54
N MET A 179 -3.77 -8.28 9.24
CA MET A 179 -4.24 -7.31 8.23
C MET A 179 -5.72 -7.00 8.41
N ALA A 180 -6.57 -8.01 8.65
CA ALA A 180 -7.99 -7.80 8.95
C ALA A 180 -8.18 -6.88 10.16
N LYS A 181 -7.41 -7.10 11.22
CA LYS A 181 -7.42 -6.24 12.42
C LYS A 181 -7.11 -4.78 12.09
N ILE A 182 -6.06 -4.51 11.31
CA ILE A 182 -5.72 -3.14 10.91
C ILE A 182 -6.82 -2.52 10.04
N HIS A 183 -7.38 -3.29 9.10
CA HIS A 183 -8.46 -2.83 8.23
C HIS A 183 -9.81 -2.60 8.94
N THR A 184 -9.95 -2.98 10.22
CA THR A 184 -11.10 -2.61 11.07
C THR A 184 -10.95 -1.25 11.76
N ILE A 185 -9.80 -0.58 11.63
CA ILE A 185 -9.61 0.76 12.18
C ILE A 185 -10.42 1.75 11.34
N HIS A 186 -11.50 2.28 11.92
CA HIS A 186 -12.42 3.19 11.26
C HIS A 186 -12.02 4.65 11.49
N ALA A 187 -12.25 5.49 10.47
CA ALA A 187 -12.14 6.93 10.62
C ALA A 187 -13.28 7.46 11.49
N ASN A 188 -12.97 8.39 12.38
CA ASN A 188 -13.99 9.14 13.10
C ASN A 188 -14.50 10.27 12.19
N GLY A 189 -15.81 10.33 11.96
CA GLY A 189 -16.43 11.42 11.21
C GLY A 189 -16.68 11.09 9.73
N SER A 190 -16.13 11.89 8.83
CA SER A 190 -16.37 11.76 7.39
C SER A 190 -15.70 10.51 6.79
N LEU A 191 -16.30 9.98 5.73
CA LEU A 191 -15.72 8.87 4.99
C LEU A 191 -14.36 9.29 4.42
N PRO A 192 -13.28 8.57 4.75
CA PRO A 192 -11.94 8.95 4.31
C PRO A 192 -11.80 8.72 2.80
N LYS A 193 -11.02 9.59 2.16
CA LYS A 193 -10.67 9.43 0.74
C LYS A 193 -9.43 8.53 0.61
N PRO A 194 -9.36 7.67 -0.43
CA PRO A 194 -8.22 6.80 -0.62
C PRO A 194 -6.99 7.58 -1.08
N ILE A 195 -5.86 7.37 -0.40
CA ILE A 195 -4.61 8.11 -0.66
C ILE A 195 -3.89 7.65 -1.94
N LEU A 196 -4.20 6.47 -2.49
CA LEU A 196 -3.50 5.86 -3.63
C LEU A 196 -3.29 6.82 -4.80
N TRP A 197 -4.38 7.44 -5.27
CA TRP A 197 -4.33 8.27 -6.47
C TRP A 197 -3.57 9.57 -6.25
N HIS A 198 -3.65 10.14 -5.05
CA HIS A 198 -2.87 11.31 -4.70
C HIS A 198 -1.38 10.97 -4.68
N LYS A 199 -1.01 9.84 -4.06
CA LYS A 199 0.38 9.35 -4.03
C LYS A 199 0.92 9.09 -5.44
N ILE A 200 0.21 8.33 -6.28
CA ILE A 200 0.64 8.05 -7.65
C ILE A 200 0.81 9.34 -8.44
N HIS A 201 -0.09 10.32 -8.28
CA HIS A 201 0.05 11.61 -8.94
C HIS A 201 1.31 12.36 -8.48
N ASN A 202 1.56 12.44 -7.17
CA ASN A 202 2.77 13.09 -6.64
C ASN A 202 4.04 12.43 -7.18
N TYR A 203 4.10 11.09 -7.16
CA TYR A 203 5.22 10.36 -7.72
C TYR A 203 5.38 10.64 -9.22
N PHE A 204 4.27 10.61 -9.97
CA PHE A 204 4.29 10.89 -11.40
C PHE A 204 4.79 12.31 -11.69
N THR A 205 4.39 13.31 -10.91
CA THR A 205 4.88 14.70 -11.05
C THR A 205 6.37 14.82 -10.78
N LEU A 206 6.89 14.12 -9.76
CA LEU A 206 8.33 14.11 -9.47
C LEU A 206 9.10 13.48 -10.63
N VAL A 207 8.64 12.32 -11.11
CA VAL A 207 9.31 11.60 -12.21
C VAL A 207 9.18 12.37 -13.52
N LYS A 208 8.06 13.06 -13.79
CA LYS A 208 7.86 13.87 -15.00
C LYS A 208 8.92 14.96 -15.17
N ASN A 209 9.42 15.52 -14.07
CA ASN A 209 10.47 16.54 -14.10
C ASN A 209 11.87 15.94 -14.32
N GLU A 210 12.06 14.65 -13.99
CA GLU A 210 13.31 13.90 -14.13
C GLU A 210 13.36 13.04 -15.42
N ILE A 211 12.21 12.79 -16.06
CA ILE A 211 12.12 12.12 -17.36
C ILE A 211 12.74 13.04 -18.42
N ASN A 212 14.05 12.90 -18.58
CA ASN A 212 14.80 13.48 -19.66
C ASN A 212 14.40 12.77 -20.97
N PRO A 213 14.25 13.46 -22.12
CA PRO A 213 13.99 12.84 -23.43
C PRO A 213 15.04 11.80 -23.88
N SER A 214 16.11 11.57 -23.10
CA SER A 214 17.09 10.50 -23.29
C SER A 214 16.71 9.16 -22.66
N LEU A 215 15.58 9.05 -21.95
CA LEU A 215 15.07 7.76 -21.49
C LEU A 215 14.73 6.85 -22.69
N SER A 216 14.97 5.55 -22.55
CA SER A 216 15.03 4.60 -23.67
C SER A 216 13.78 4.62 -24.55
N ALA A 217 13.94 4.21 -25.82
CA ALA A 217 12.85 4.09 -26.79
C ALA A 217 11.68 3.19 -26.33
N ASP A 218 11.84 2.44 -25.24
CA ASP A 218 10.86 1.52 -24.68
C ASP A 218 9.94 2.16 -23.62
N VAL A 219 10.19 3.42 -23.22
CA VAL A 219 9.34 4.14 -22.26
C VAL A 219 8.24 4.91 -22.99
N PRO A 220 6.96 4.69 -22.66
CA PRO A 220 5.87 5.49 -23.21
C PRO A 220 6.05 6.98 -22.87
N LYS A 221 5.59 7.84 -23.77
CA LYS A 221 5.63 9.29 -23.53
C LYS A 221 4.82 9.66 -22.29
N VAL A 222 5.21 10.75 -21.62
CA VAL A 222 4.53 11.28 -20.42
C VAL A 222 3.03 11.40 -20.64
N GLU A 223 2.58 11.88 -21.80
CA GLU A 223 1.15 12.06 -22.09
C GLU A 223 0.39 10.73 -22.16
N VAL A 224 1.04 9.67 -22.65
CA VAL A 224 0.46 8.32 -22.68
C VAL A 224 0.30 7.80 -21.25
N LEU A 225 1.31 8.01 -20.41
CA LEU A 225 1.30 7.60 -19.02
C LEU A 225 0.21 8.31 -18.20
N GLU A 226 0.01 9.62 -18.45
CA GLU A 226 -1.09 10.39 -17.85
C GLU A 226 -2.45 9.80 -18.24
N GLN A 227 -2.63 9.43 -19.52
CA GLN A 227 -3.87 8.83 -20.01
C GLN A 227 -4.12 7.44 -19.42
N GLU A 228 -3.09 6.60 -19.33
CA GLU A 228 -3.19 5.27 -18.72
C GLU A 228 -3.51 5.37 -17.23
N LEU A 229 -2.88 6.30 -16.50
CA LEU A 229 -3.18 6.54 -15.09
C LEU A 229 -4.61 7.03 -14.87
N ALA A 230 -5.08 7.97 -15.70
CA ALA A 230 -6.45 8.48 -15.63
C ALA A 230 -7.47 7.36 -15.85
N TRP A 231 -7.24 6.52 -16.86
CA TRP A 231 -8.10 5.37 -17.16
C TRP A 231 -8.07 4.32 -16.06
N LEU A 232 -6.89 3.99 -15.52
CA LEU A 232 -6.75 3.02 -14.43
C LEU A 232 -7.50 3.50 -13.18
N LYS A 233 -7.41 4.80 -12.88
CA LYS A 233 -8.18 5.43 -11.81
C LYS A 233 -9.68 5.29 -12.02
N GLU A 234 -10.17 5.64 -13.21
CA GLU A 234 -11.60 5.54 -13.53
C GLU A 234 -12.10 4.10 -13.40
N HIS A 235 -11.38 3.14 -14.01
CA HIS A 235 -11.76 1.73 -14.03
C HIS A 235 -11.74 1.09 -12.63
N LEU A 236 -10.70 1.34 -11.82
CA LEU A 236 -10.60 0.74 -10.49
C LEU A 236 -11.53 1.40 -9.48
N SER A 237 -11.86 2.68 -9.65
CA SER A 237 -12.81 3.37 -8.76
C SER A 237 -14.23 2.80 -8.89
N GLN A 238 -14.59 2.20 -10.03
CA GLN A 238 -15.89 1.56 -10.25
C GLN A 238 -16.03 0.18 -9.56
N LEU A 239 -14.95 -0.36 -9.01
CA LEU A 239 -14.99 -1.68 -8.36
C LEU A 239 -15.62 -1.64 -6.96
N ASP A 240 -15.87 -0.45 -6.40
CA ASP A 240 -16.42 -0.26 -5.06
C ASP A 240 -15.65 -1.05 -3.99
N SER A 241 -14.32 -1.03 -4.06
CA SER A 241 -13.49 -1.55 -2.97
C SER A 241 -13.66 -0.63 -1.76
N PRO A 242 -13.94 -1.17 -0.56
CA PRO A 242 -14.02 -0.36 0.65
C PRO A 242 -12.74 0.43 0.89
N VAL A 243 -12.88 1.66 1.39
CA VAL A 243 -11.75 2.44 1.91
C VAL A 243 -11.59 2.11 3.39
N VAL A 244 -10.44 1.56 3.75
CA VAL A 244 -10.07 1.12 5.10
C VAL A 244 -8.71 1.69 5.47
N PHE A 245 -8.33 1.64 6.75
CA PHE A 245 -6.98 1.99 7.14
C PHE A 245 -6.01 0.90 6.67
N CYS A 246 -5.06 1.24 5.81
CA CYS A 246 -4.14 0.31 5.17
C CYS A 246 -2.69 0.54 5.63
N HIS A 247 -1.86 -0.50 5.54
CA HIS A 247 -0.41 -0.42 5.65
C HIS A 247 0.20 0.26 4.43
N ASN A 248 -0.28 -0.09 3.23
CA ASN A 248 0.14 0.35 1.89
C ASN A 248 1.54 -0.10 1.45
N ASP A 249 2.25 -0.84 2.29
CA ASP A 249 3.64 -1.27 2.03
C ASP A 249 4.01 -2.56 2.79
N LEU A 250 3.16 -3.59 2.67
CA LEU A 250 3.33 -4.82 3.45
C LEU A 250 4.31 -5.82 2.80
N LEU A 251 5.56 -5.40 2.70
CA LEU A 251 6.69 -6.23 2.27
C LEU A 251 6.93 -7.37 3.27
N CYS A 252 7.56 -8.47 2.83
CA CYS A 252 7.87 -9.61 3.71
C CYS A 252 8.63 -9.18 4.98
N LYS A 253 9.64 -8.30 4.81
CA LYS A 253 10.48 -7.79 5.90
C LYS A 253 9.71 -6.92 6.91
N ASN A 254 8.56 -6.37 6.50
CA ASN A 254 7.69 -5.57 7.35
C ASN A 254 6.75 -6.43 8.20
N ILE A 255 6.89 -7.77 8.15
CA ILE A 255 6.12 -8.72 8.95
C ILE A 255 7.06 -9.38 9.95
N ILE A 256 6.79 -9.17 11.24
CA ILE A 256 7.53 -9.78 12.34
C ILE A 256 6.70 -10.92 12.93
N TYR A 257 7.27 -12.12 12.95
CA TYR A 257 6.68 -13.29 13.59
C TYR A 257 7.30 -13.55 14.96
N ASP A 258 6.48 -13.48 16.01
CA ASP A 258 6.84 -13.86 17.36
C ASP A 258 6.42 -15.32 17.60
N SER A 259 7.39 -16.24 17.51
CA SER A 259 7.15 -17.67 17.70
C SER A 259 6.76 -18.02 19.13
N THR A 260 7.16 -17.21 20.12
CA THR A 260 6.86 -17.45 21.54
C THR A 260 5.39 -17.15 21.85
N LYS A 261 4.84 -16.12 21.21
CA LYS A 261 3.44 -15.71 21.36
C LYS A 261 2.52 -16.22 20.24
N GLY A 262 3.08 -16.82 19.20
CA GLY A 262 2.34 -17.41 18.09
C GLY A 262 1.55 -16.42 17.25
N HIS A 263 2.01 -15.17 17.11
CA HIS A 263 1.33 -14.16 16.30
C HIS A 263 2.31 -13.38 15.41
N VAL A 264 1.76 -12.66 14.44
CA VAL A 264 2.50 -11.72 13.61
C VAL A 264 2.13 -10.29 13.96
N ARG A 265 3.07 -9.38 13.77
CA ARG A 265 2.89 -7.93 13.85
C ARG A 265 3.50 -7.30 12.62
N PHE A 266 2.92 -6.21 12.15
CA PHE A 266 3.52 -5.44 11.05
C PHE A 266 4.40 -4.33 11.61
N ILE A 267 5.35 -3.83 10.84
CA ILE A 267 6.21 -2.69 11.16
C ILE A 267 6.34 -1.77 9.95
N ASP A 268 6.92 -0.59 10.17
CA ASP A 268 7.23 0.38 9.12
C ASP A 268 6.00 1.00 8.46
N TYR A 269 5.29 1.82 9.24
CA TYR A 269 3.99 2.42 8.86
C TYR A 269 4.13 3.75 8.13
N GLU A 270 5.27 4.05 7.51
CA GLU A 270 5.52 5.37 6.91
C GLU A 270 4.55 5.68 5.76
N TYR A 271 4.07 4.64 5.08
CA TYR A 271 3.07 4.73 4.02
C TYR A 271 1.64 4.49 4.47
N ALA A 272 1.40 4.20 5.75
CA ALA A 272 0.08 3.87 6.27
C ALA A 272 -0.93 5.01 6.08
N GLY A 273 -2.20 4.65 6.00
CA GLY A 273 -3.29 5.61 5.84
C GLY A 273 -4.49 4.99 5.12
N TYR A 274 -5.57 5.76 5.03
CA TYR A 274 -6.81 5.28 4.43
C TYR A 274 -6.67 5.05 2.93
N ASN A 275 -6.95 3.82 2.50
CA ASN A 275 -6.83 3.42 1.11
C ASN A 275 -7.78 2.27 0.76
N TYR A 276 -7.78 1.83 -0.49
CA TYR A 276 -8.58 0.69 -0.93
C TYR A 276 -8.12 -0.60 -0.26
N GLN A 277 -9.04 -1.32 0.38
CA GLN A 277 -8.80 -2.65 0.95
C GLN A 277 -8.15 -3.60 -0.06
N ALA A 278 -8.64 -3.60 -1.30
CA ALA A 278 -8.13 -4.46 -2.36
C ALA A 278 -6.69 -4.13 -2.78
N PHE A 279 -6.27 -2.86 -2.66
CA PHE A 279 -4.91 -2.43 -2.95
C PHE A 279 -3.91 -3.00 -1.96
N ASP A 280 -4.19 -2.89 -0.65
CA ASP A 280 -3.24 -3.34 0.37
C ASP A 280 -3.03 -4.86 0.34
N ILE A 281 -4.12 -5.62 0.12
CA ILE A 281 -4.05 -7.08 -0.04
C ILE A 281 -3.35 -7.45 -1.36
N GLY A 282 -3.67 -6.78 -2.47
CA GLY A 282 -3.04 -7.03 -3.76
C GLY A 282 -1.54 -6.74 -3.75
N ASN A 283 -1.14 -5.67 -3.06
CA ASN A 283 0.27 -5.34 -2.87
C ASN A 283 1.00 -6.43 -2.09
N HIS A 284 0.40 -6.93 -1.01
CA HIS A 284 0.98 -8.05 -0.27
C HIS A 284 1.08 -9.34 -1.11
N PHE A 285 0.11 -9.63 -1.98
CA PHE A 285 0.20 -10.78 -2.88
C PHE A 285 1.32 -10.66 -3.92
N ASN A 286 1.65 -9.45 -4.36
CA ASN A 286 2.79 -9.22 -5.25
C ASN A 286 4.14 -9.60 -4.59
N GLU A 287 4.24 -9.60 -3.26
CA GLU A 287 5.44 -10.01 -2.54
C GLU A 287 5.75 -11.50 -2.68
N PHE A 288 4.76 -12.31 -3.05
CA PHE A 288 4.98 -13.73 -3.32
C PHE A 288 5.90 -13.94 -4.52
N ALA A 289 5.90 -13.01 -5.48
CA ALA A 289 6.79 -13.05 -6.64
C ALA A 289 8.22 -12.61 -6.29
N GLY A 290 8.46 -12.04 -5.11
CA GLY A 290 9.74 -11.46 -4.74
C GLY A 290 9.96 -10.04 -5.29
N VAL A 291 11.02 -9.38 -4.80
CA VAL A 291 11.36 -7.97 -5.13
C VAL A 291 12.64 -7.88 -5.96
N ASN A 292 13.72 -8.58 -5.55
CA ASN A 292 15.01 -8.54 -6.26
C ASN A 292 15.04 -9.47 -7.48
N GLU A 293 14.48 -10.67 -7.32
CA GLU A 293 14.34 -11.68 -8.36
C GLU A 293 12.86 -11.99 -8.50
N VAL A 294 12.18 -11.25 -9.39
CA VAL A 294 10.73 -11.36 -9.57
C VAL A 294 10.41 -12.62 -10.36
N ASP A 295 9.70 -13.56 -9.74
CA ASP A 295 9.14 -14.75 -10.36
C ASP A 295 7.61 -14.78 -10.17
N TYR A 296 6.88 -14.36 -11.20
CA TYR A 296 5.42 -14.35 -11.20
C TYR A 296 4.80 -15.75 -11.15
N CYS A 297 5.55 -16.83 -11.39
CA CYS A 297 5.05 -18.19 -11.19
C CYS A 297 4.76 -18.47 -9.70
N LEU A 298 5.36 -17.68 -8.81
CA LEU A 298 5.18 -17.78 -7.36
C LEU A 298 4.02 -16.94 -6.84
N TYR A 299 3.40 -16.09 -7.67
CA TYR A 299 2.18 -15.35 -7.30
C TYR A 299 1.09 -16.33 -6.84
N PRO A 300 0.34 -16.02 -5.75
CA PRO A 300 -0.54 -17.01 -5.14
C PRO A 300 -1.60 -17.48 -6.13
N SER A 301 -1.76 -18.80 -6.23
CA SER A 301 -2.80 -19.42 -7.04
C SER A 301 -4.19 -18.95 -6.62
N ARG A 302 -5.19 -19.07 -7.50
CA ARG A 302 -6.59 -18.73 -7.16
C ARG A 302 -7.06 -19.45 -5.90
N GLU A 303 -6.74 -20.74 -5.75
CA GLU A 303 -7.11 -21.52 -4.56
C GLU A 303 -6.50 -20.92 -3.29
N THR A 304 -5.20 -20.61 -3.34
CA THR A 304 -4.49 -19.96 -2.24
C THR A 304 -5.12 -18.62 -1.91
N GLN A 305 -5.33 -17.74 -2.90
CA GLN A 305 -5.95 -16.43 -2.68
C GLN A 305 -7.32 -16.55 -2.01
N LEU A 306 -8.21 -17.41 -2.55
CA LEU A 306 -9.54 -17.60 -1.97
C LEU A 306 -9.48 -18.12 -0.52
N GLN A 307 -8.51 -18.99 -0.21
CA GLN A 307 -8.29 -19.45 1.16
C GLN A 307 -7.81 -18.32 2.08
N TRP A 308 -6.89 -17.46 1.61
CA TRP A 308 -6.46 -16.27 2.36
C TRP A 308 -7.64 -15.36 2.68
N LEU A 309 -8.43 -15.07 1.64
CA LEU A 309 -9.53 -14.11 1.71
C LEU A 309 -10.64 -14.60 2.62
N ARG A 310 -10.86 -15.91 2.73
CA ARG A 310 -11.74 -16.49 3.74
C ARG A 310 -11.26 -16.20 5.15
N TYR A 311 -9.97 -16.43 5.45
CA TYR A 311 -9.42 -16.13 6.78
C TYR A 311 -9.53 -14.64 7.11
N TYR A 312 -9.16 -13.79 6.16
CA TYR A 312 -9.23 -12.35 6.28
C TYR A 312 -10.67 -11.85 6.53
N LEU A 313 -11.62 -12.21 5.66
CA LEU A 313 -13.02 -11.77 5.77
C LEU A 313 -13.69 -12.32 7.04
N GLN A 314 -13.38 -13.55 7.42
CA GLN A 314 -13.94 -14.15 8.64
C GLN A 314 -13.44 -13.42 9.89
N ALA A 315 -12.16 -13.04 9.91
CA ALA A 315 -11.60 -12.23 11.00
C ALA A 315 -12.19 -10.82 11.04
N GLN A 316 -12.40 -10.21 9.87
CA GLN A 316 -12.97 -8.86 9.77
C GLN A 316 -14.45 -8.83 10.19
N LYS A 317 -15.24 -9.82 9.79
CA LYS A 317 -16.69 -9.87 10.05
C LYS A 317 -17.06 -10.52 11.39
N GLY A 318 -16.20 -11.38 11.94
CA GLY A 318 -16.52 -12.19 13.12
C GLY A 318 -17.60 -13.25 12.89
N MET A 319 -17.99 -13.51 11.64
CA MET A 319 -19.05 -14.46 11.28
C MET A 319 -18.74 -15.19 9.96
N ALA A 320 -19.61 -16.13 9.58
CA ALA A 320 -19.49 -16.88 8.34
C ALA A 320 -19.44 -15.96 7.11
N VAL A 321 -18.54 -16.26 6.19
CA VAL A 321 -18.33 -15.53 4.94
C VAL A 321 -18.93 -16.34 3.79
N THR A 322 -19.65 -15.68 2.90
CA THR A 322 -20.25 -16.34 1.74
C THR A 322 -19.24 -16.48 0.60
N PRO A 323 -19.34 -17.52 -0.27
CA PRO A 323 -18.48 -17.65 -1.44
C PRO A 323 -18.50 -16.42 -2.36
N ARG A 324 -19.65 -15.76 -2.48
CA ARG A 324 -19.82 -14.54 -3.30
C ARG A 324 -19.00 -13.36 -2.77
N GLU A 325 -18.91 -13.19 -1.45
CA GLU A 325 -18.09 -12.13 -0.84
C GLU A 325 -16.60 -12.36 -1.11
N VAL A 326 -16.15 -13.61 -0.96
CA VAL A 326 -14.77 -14.00 -1.27
C VAL A 326 -14.46 -13.76 -2.75
N GLU A 327 -15.36 -14.17 -3.65
CA GLU A 327 -15.17 -13.99 -5.10
C GLU A 327 -15.12 -12.52 -5.51
N ARG A 328 -16.01 -11.69 -4.96
CA ARG A 328 -16.01 -10.25 -5.22
C ARG A 328 -14.68 -9.63 -4.83
N LEU A 329 -14.19 -9.93 -3.62
CA LEU A 329 -12.93 -9.39 -3.14
C LEU A 329 -11.73 -9.93 -3.95
N TYR A 330 -11.76 -11.20 -4.36
CA TYR A 330 -10.75 -11.78 -5.26
C TYR A 330 -10.64 -11.00 -6.58
N VAL A 331 -11.78 -10.69 -7.22
CA VAL A 331 -11.79 -9.90 -8.46
C VAL A 331 -11.23 -8.49 -8.22
N GLN A 332 -11.64 -7.83 -7.14
CA GLN A 332 -11.14 -6.50 -6.79
C GLN A 332 -9.61 -6.53 -6.61
N ILE A 333 -9.10 -7.45 -5.80
CA ILE A 333 -7.67 -7.56 -5.48
C ILE A 333 -6.83 -7.78 -6.72
N ASN A 334 -7.19 -8.73 -7.59
CA ASN A 334 -6.37 -9.00 -8.78
C ASN A 334 -6.35 -7.83 -9.76
N LYS A 335 -7.38 -6.99 -9.78
CA LYS A 335 -7.37 -5.74 -10.56
C LYS A 335 -6.51 -4.67 -9.90
N PHE A 336 -6.59 -4.53 -8.58
CA PHE A 336 -5.76 -3.57 -7.83
C PHE A 336 -4.28 -3.97 -7.73
N ALA A 337 -3.95 -5.26 -7.80
CA ALA A 337 -2.57 -5.77 -7.78
C ALA A 337 -1.74 -5.28 -8.96
N LEU A 338 -2.38 -4.84 -10.05
CA LEU A 338 -1.74 -4.20 -11.20
C LEU A 338 -1.22 -2.79 -10.88
N VAL A 339 -1.72 -2.19 -9.80
CA VAL A 339 -1.21 -0.93 -9.25
C VAL A 339 -0.18 -1.30 -8.18
N ARG A 340 1.09 -1.47 -8.56
CA ARG A 340 2.15 -1.73 -7.58
C ARG A 340 2.59 -0.41 -6.90
N SER A 341 2.89 -0.43 -5.60
CA SER A 341 3.40 0.72 -4.81
C SER A 341 4.88 1.01 -5.03
N ASP A 342 5.68 -0.04 -5.24
CA ASP A 342 7.13 0.00 -5.34
C ASP A 342 7.74 0.50 -6.66
N PRO A 343 7.01 0.74 -7.77
CA PRO A 343 7.66 0.95 -9.04
C PRO A 343 8.65 2.13 -9.01
N ILE A 344 8.45 3.14 -8.15
CA ILE A 344 9.10 4.46 -8.24
C ILE A 344 10.22 4.67 -7.20
N GLN A 345 10.31 3.84 -6.17
CA GLN A 345 11.29 4.01 -5.07
C GLN A 345 12.77 3.91 -5.52
N PRO A 346 13.16 2.98 -6.43
CA PRO A 346 14.55 2.83 -6.85
C PRO A 346 15.10 4.00 -7.68
N VAL A 347 14.23 4.71 -8.43
CA VAL A 347 14.63 5.77 -9.36
C VAL A 347 15.21 6.99 -8.62
N PHE A 348 14.66 7.34 -7.46
CA PHE A 348 15.10 8.51 -6.69
C PHE A 348 16.33 8.26 -5.81
N GLN A 349 16.67 7.00 -5.54
CA GLN A 349 17.76 6.65 -4.62
C GLN A 349 19.10 6.41 -5.33
N GLY A 350 19.07 5.99 -6.60
CA GLY A 350 20.28 5.82 -7.41
C GLY A 350 21.09 7.11 -7.60
N GLU A 351 20.47 8.28 -7.43
CA GLU A 351 21.14 9.58 -7.55
C GLU A 351 21.63 10.17 -6.21
N ALA A 352 21.17 9.63 -5.07
CA ALA A 352 21.46 10.20 -3.74
C ALA A 352 22.57 9.46 -2.97
N SER A 353 22.90 8.23 -3.33
CA SER A 353 24.06 7.54 -2.75
C SER A 353 25.35 8.03 -3.42
N SER A 354 26.10 8.88 -2.71
CA SER A 354 27.44 9.41 -3.02
C SER A 354 28.55 8.36 -3.14
N ILE A 355 28.27 7.21 -3.73
CA ILE A 355 29.27 6.24 -4.18
C ILE A 355 29.50 6.58 -5.65
N GLY A 356 30.73 6.95 -6.00
CA GLY A 356 31.12 7.16 -7.39
C GLY A 356 30.86 5.91 -8.21
N LEU A 357 29.72 5.89 -8.90
CA LEU A 357 29.38 4.88 -9.90
C LEU A 357 29.98 5.31 -11.25
N GLY A 358 31.31 5.25 -11.34
CA GLY A 358 31.89 4.78 -12.57
C GLY A 358 31.49 3.31 -12.69
N ASP A 359 30.60 2.98 -13.62
CA ASP A 359 30.25 1.62 -14.07
C ASP A 359 29.06 0.86 -13.46
N ALA A 360 28.32 1.35 -12.44
CA ALA A 360 26.96 0.81 -12.27
C ALA A 360 26.01 1.50 -13.24
N LYS A 361 26.00 0.90 -14.43
CA LYS A 361 24.93 0.98 -15.42
C LYS A 361 23.59 1.31 -14.77
N VAL A 362 23.03 2.43 -15.21
CA VAL A 362 21.59 2.71 -15.25
C VAL A 362 20.91 1.60 -16.07
N THR A 363 20.86 0.38 -15.53
CA THR A 363 20.29 -0.83 -16.17
C THR A 363 19.16 -1.46 -15.38
N SER A 364 18.81 -0.93 -14.21
CA SER A 364 17.46 -1.16 -13.69
C SER A 364 16.53 -0.24 -14.46
N PHE A 365 15.91 -0.81 -15.50
CA PHE A 365 14.87 -0.22 -16.33
C PHE A 365 13.96 0.75 -15.56
N PRO A 366 13.35 1.72 -16.25
CA PRO A 366 12.14 2.37 -15.76
C PRO A 366 10.98 1.36 -15.82
N LEU A 367 11.07 0.33 -14.98
CA LEU A 367 9.99 -0.52 -14.53
C LEU A 367 8.88 0.23 -13.76
N PRO A 368 8.95 1.54 -13.38
CA PRO A 368 7.89 2.10 -12.60
C PRO A 368 6.52 2.18 -13.29
N LEU A 369 6.54 2.26 -14.62
CA LEU A 369 5.40 2.72 -15.43
C LEU A 369 4.95 1.67 -16.45
N LEU A 370 5.79 0.67 -16.72
CA LEU A 370 5.45 -0.50 -17.53
C LEU A 370 4.23 -1.28 -17.00
N PRO A 371 4.05 -1.49 -15.67
CA PRO A 371 2.86 -2.16 -15.14
C PRO A 371 1.57 -1.40 -15.46
N ILE A 372 1.60 -0.07 -15.43
CA ILE A 372 0.43 0.79 -15.71
C ILE A 372 -0.01 0.62 -17.17
N CYS A 373 0.92 0.63 -18.12
CA CYS A 373 0.59 0.45 -19.54
C CYS A 373 0.16 -0.98 -19.89
N LEU A 374 0.61 -1.98 -19.13
CA LEU A 374 0.15 -3.36 -19.28
C LEU A 374 -1.21 -3.60 -18.60
N ALA A 375 -1.59 -2.77 -17.62
CA ALA A 375 -2.83 -2.94 -16.87
C ALA A 375 -4.07 -2.84 -17.77
N ARG A 376 -4.12 -1.86 -18.69
CA ARG A 376 -5.27 -1.68 -19.58
C ARG A 376 -5.55 -2.90 -20.47
N PRO A 377 -4.60 -3.44 -21.26
CA PRO A 377 -4.86 -4.63 -22.07
C PRO A 377 -5.17 -5.88 -21.23
N ILE A 378 -4.58 -6.04 -20.04
CA ILE A 378 -4.93 -7.13 -19.11
C ILE A 378 -6.39 -7.00 -18.65
N LEU A 379 -6.79 -5.80 -18.20
CA LEU A 379 -8.11 -5.52 -17.66
C LEU A 379 -9.22 -5.53 -18.72
N GLN A 380 -8.86 -5.31 -19.99
CA GLN A 380 -9.76 -5.43 -21.14
C GLN A 380 -9.80 -6.84 -21.74
N GLY A 381 -8.99 -7.79 -21.22
CA GLY A 381 -8.95 -9.19 -21.69
C GLY A 381 -8.14 -9.42 -22.96
N SER A 382 -7.34 -8.45 -23.41
CA SER A 382 -6.51 -8.53 -24.61
C SER A 382 -5.15 -9.20 -24.36
N VAL A 383 -4.72 -9.36 -23.11
CA VAL A 383 -3.46 -10.02 -22.71
C VAL A 383 -3.71 -10.90 -21.49
N LEU A 384 -3.36 -12.19 -21.58
CA LEU A 384 -3.35 -13.11 -20.44
C LEU A 384 -2.13 -12.83 -19.55
N LEU A 385 -2.30 -12.92 -18.22
CA LEU A 385 -1.31 -12.56 -17.20
C LEU A 385 -0.03 -13.43 -17.17
N TRP A 386 0.18 -14.33 -18.14
CA TRP A 386 1.17 -15.42 -18.07
C TRP A 386 2.09 -15.46 -19.29
N GLY A 387 2.77 -14.36 -19.60
CA GLY A 387 3.61 -14.28 -20.80
C GLY A 387 4.75 -13.27 -20.80
N LEU A 388 5.21 -12.77 -19.65
CA LEU A 388 6.42 -11.93 -19.61
C LEU A 388 7.66 -12.82 -19.41
N HIS A 389 8.04 -13.51 -20.48
CA HIS A 389 9.37 -14.10 -20.58
C HIS A 389 10.42 -12.95 -20.69
N PRO A 390 11.64 -13.04 -20.12
CA PRO A 390 12.64 -11.95 -20.11
C PRO A 390 13.17 -11.48 -21.49
N ARG A 391 12.54 -11.87 -22.60
CA ARG A 391 12.97 -11.56 -23.98
C ARG A 391 11.81 -11.23 -24.94
N THR A 392 10.70 -10.67 -24.47
CA THR A 392 9.72 -10.09 -25.41
C THR A 392 10.24 -8.77 -25.96
N ARG A 393 10.87 -8.84 -27.13
CA ARG A 393 11.19 -7.71 -28.00
C ARG A 393 9.89 -7.20 -28.63
N TRP A 394 9.66 -5.88 -28.58
CA TRP A 394 8.56 -5.23 -29.27
C TRP A 394 8.71 -5.38 -30.79
N GLU A 395 7.99 -6.32 -31.42
CA GLU A 395 7.79 -6.30 -32.87
C GLU A 395 6.40 -5.77 -33.18
N ARG A 396 6.34 -4.71 -33.98
CA ARG A 396 5.11 -4.09 -34.49
C ARG A 396 4.42 -5.08 -35.44
N GLY A 397 3.44 -5.82 -34.93
CA GLY A 397 2.49 -6.54 -35.77
C GLY A 397 1.55 -5.55 -36.46
N GLN A 398 1.66 -5.43 -37.78
CA GLN A 398 0.68 -4.72 -38.61
C GLN A 398 -0.68 -5.41 -38.48
N VAL A 399 -1.71 -4.63 -38.16
CA VAL A 399 -3.10 -5.08 -38.16
C VAL A 399 -3.53 -5.34 -39.61
N GLY A 400 -3.63 -6.61 -39.99
CA GLY A 400 -4.27 -7.04 -41.23
C GLY A 400 -5.79 -7.04 -41.09
N VAL A 401 -6.47 -6.43 -42.04
CA VAL A 401 -7.95 -6.39 -42.16
C VAL A 401 -8.47 -7.81 -42.43
N PRO A 402 -9.47 -8.34 -41.68
CA PRO A 402 -10.09 -9.61 -42.03
C PRO A 402 -11.13 -9.40 -43.14
N GLY A 403 -10.99 -10.17 -44.23
CA GLY A 403 -11.93 -10.24 -45.34
C GLY A 403 -13.24 -10.93 -44.97
N GLU A 404 -14.27 -10.59 -45.75
CA GLU A 404 -15.64 -11.08 -45.65
C GLU A 404 -15.74 -12.61 -45.77
N GLY A 405 -16.42 -13.24 -44.80
CA GLY A 405 -16.78 -14.65 -44.82
C GLY A 405 -17.94 -14.91 -43.86
N SER A 406 -19.02 -15.50 -44.38
CA SER A 406 -20.38 -15.56 -43.83
C SER A 406 -20.67 -16.69 -42.84
N ALA A 407 -21.66 -16.42 -41.95
CA ALA A 407 -22.60 -17.31 -41.22
C ALA A 407 -22.35 -17.60 -39.72
N PRO A 408 -23.38 -17.93 -38.91
CA PRO A 408 -24.77 -17.43 -38.86
C PRO A 408 -25.14 -16.81 -37.47
N ALA A 409 -26.32 -16.20 -37.39
CA ALA A 409 -26.82 -15.46 -36.22
C ALA A 409 -27.15 -16.35 -35.00
N ALA A 410 -26.69 -15.94 -33.81
CA ALA A 410 -27.14 -16.40 -32.50
C ALA A 410 -27.42 -15.19 -31.56
N SER A 411 -28.40 -15.35 -30.66
CA SER A 411 -29.12 -14.31 -29.91
C SER A 411 -28.31 -13.51 -28.86
N PRO A 412 -28.77 -12.32 -28.42
CA PRO A 412 -27.97 -11.34 -27.68
C PRO A 412 -27.82 -11.57 -26.15
N TRP A 413 -27.91 -12.81 -25.65
CA TRP A 413 -27.96 -13.06 -24.20
C TRP A 413 -26.88 -13.98 -23.60
N ASP A 414 -25.89 -14.41 -24.38
CA ASP A 414 -24.80 -15.29 -23.87
C ASP A 414 -23.42 -14.61 -23.73
N ALA A 415 -23.34 -13.27 -23.77
CA ALA A 415 -22.07 -12.53 -23.68
C ALA A 415 -21.63 -12.16 -22.23
N ALA A 416 -21.96 -13.00 -21.26
CA ALA A 416 -21.49 -12.88 -19.88
C ALA A 416 -21.15 -14.27 -19.33
N GLY A 417 -20.04 -14.83 -19.81
CA GLY A 417 -19.55 -16.16 -19.42
C GLY A 417 -18.11 -16.09 -18.91
N ASP A 418 -18.00 -16.15 -17.60
CA ASP A 418 -16.82 -16.46 -16.79
C ASP A 418 -15.94 -17.57 -17.36
N HIS A 419 -14.74 -17.27 -17.89
CA HIS A 419 -13.63 -18.24 -17.98
C HIS A 419 -12.28 -17.52 -18.02
N ILE A 420 -11.54 -17.50 -16.91
CA ILE A 420 -10.08 -17.44 -16.96
C ILE A 420 -9.63 -18.85 -17.38
N LEU A 421 -9.30 -19.00 -18.67
CA LEU A 421 -8.76 -20.24 -19.24
C LEU A 421 -7.37 -20.52 -18.64
N LEU A 422 -7.30 -21.51 -17.76
CA LEU A 422 -6.05 -22.12 -17.30
C LEU A 422 -5.65 -23.19 -18.32
N TRP A 423 -4.55 -22.99 -19.05
CA TRP A 423 -3.96 -24.08 -19.82
C TRP A 423 -3.00 -24.87 -18.93
N ARG A 424 -3.29 -26.17 -18.73
CA ARG A 424 -2.31 -27.14 -18.23
C ARG A 424 -1.41 -27.51 -19.41
N GLY A 425 -0.11 -27.27 -19.25
CA GLY A 425 0.94 -27.75 -20.14
C GLY A 425 2.23 -27.87 -19.37
#